data_AF-A0A351F6D1-F1
#
_entry.id   AF-A0A351F6D1-F1
#
_cell.length_a   1.000
_cell.length_b   1.000
_cell.length_c   1.000
_cell.angle_alpha   90.00
_cell.angle_beta   90.00
_cell.angle_gamma   90.00
#
_symmetry.space_group_name_H-M   'P 1'
#
loop_
_entity.id
_entity.type
_entity.pdbx_description
1 polymer ?
#
loop_
_entity_poly.entity_id
_entity_poly.type
_entity_poly.pdbx_seq_one_letter_code
_entity_poly.pdbx_strand_id
1 'polypeptide(L)'
;MSYIVNKVQDDLKKIIADAAAKAAENGTLAAEPTGAFNVEIPADRANGDFSTNAAMAWARELRNAPRKIADAIVAEANLDGTYFDRIEVAGPGFINFYLGDRYYADILKDIRAKGKNYGRSDYGKGKKINVEFVSANPTGPMHMGNARGGALGDCLAAVLDCAGYEVSREFYINDAGNQIDKFALSLDVRYQQIYKGEDAVELPEDSYHGE
;
A
#
# COMPACT_ATOMS: atom_id res chain seq x y z
N MET A 1 -5.15 -4.33 -1.96
CA MET A 1 -4.89 -5.66 -2.55
C MET A 1 -6.24 -6.29 -2.88
N SER A 2 -6.41 -6.99 -4.00
CA SER A 2 -7.72 -7.60 -4.33
C SER A 2 -8.13 -8.54 -3.19
N TYR A 3 -9.42 -8.55 -2.82
CA TYR A 3 -9.99 -9.44 -1.81
C TYR A 3 -9.57 -10.91 -2.06
N ILE A 4 -9.55 -11.31 -3.32
CA ILE A 4 -9.18 -12.66 -3.75
C ILE A 4 -7.71 -12.96 -3.42
N VAL A 5 -6.80 -12.00 -3.57
CA VAL A 5 -5.37 -12.18 -3.24
C VAL A 5 -5.17 -12.38 -1.73
N ASN A 6 -5.82 -11.56 -0.90
CA ASN A 6 -5.75 -11.71 0.56
C ASN A 6 -6.31 -13.08 0.98
N LYS A 7 -7.48 -13.45 0.41
CA LYS A 7 -8.09 -14.75 0.66
C LYS A 7 -7.15 -15.90 0.30
N VAL A 8 -6.44 -15.83 -0.82
CA VAL A 8 -5.46 -16.87 -1.23
C VAL A 8 -4.32 -17.03 -0.22
N GLN A 9 -3.79 -15.93 0.31
CA GLN A 9 -2.73 -16.01 1.33
C GLN A 9 -3.25 -16.59 2.65
N ASP A 10 -4.47 -16.26 3.04
CA ASP A 10 -5.11 -16.79 4.25
C ASP A 10 -5.45 -18.29 4.08
N ASP A 11 -5.99 -18.67 2.93
CA ASP A 11 -6.26 -20.06 2.56
C ASP A 11 -4.96 -20.88 2.59
N LEU A 12 -3.85 -20.36 2.04
CA LEU A 12 -2.54 -21.02 2.09
C LEU A 12 -2.09 -21.29 3.53
N LYS A 13 -2.14 -20.28 4.41
CA LYS A 13 -1.76 -20.44 5.81
C LYS A 13 -2.62 -21.50 6.50
N LYS A 14 -3.92 -21.49 6.22
CA LYS A 14 -4.86 -22.46 6.75
C LYS A 14 -4.56 -23.88 6.26
N ILE A 15 -4.30 -24.07 4.96
CA ILE A 15 -3.94 -25.38 4.39
C ILE A 15 -2.72 -25.95 5.11
N ILE A 16 -1.69 -25.12 5.32
CA ILE A 16 -0.45 -25.54 5.99
C ILE A 16 -0.71 -25.92 7.45
N ALA A 17 -1.49 -25.12 8.19
CA ALA A 17 -1.82 -25.41 9.59
C ALA A 17 -2.68 -26.68 9.72
N ASP A 18 -3.76 -26.79 8.93
CA ASP A 18 -4.67 -27.94 8.95
C ASP A 18 -3.93 -29.24 8.56
N ALA A 19 -3.05 -29.19 7.57
CA ALA A 19 -2.25 -30.33 7.14
C ALA A 19 -1.21 -30.74 8.21
N ALA A 20 -0.56 -29.78 8.86
CA ALA A 20 0.38 -30.07 9.94
C ALA A 20 -0.33 -30.70 11.16
N ALA A 21 -1.53 -30.22 11.51
CA ALA A 21 -2.35 -30.80 12.57
C ALA A 21 -2.74 -32.25 12.26
N LYS A 22 -3.24 -32.53 11.05
CA LYS A 22 -3.56 -33.90 10.61
C LYS A 22 -2.35 -34.83 10.62
N ALA A 23 -1.21 -34.33 10.15
CA ALA A 23 0.03 -35.09 10.16
C ALA A 23 0.53 -35.39 11.58
N ALA A 24 0.21 -34.53 12.57
CA ALA A 24 0.46 -34.82 13.98
C ALA A 24 -0.54 -35.84 14.54
N GLU A 25 -1.83 -35.72 14.24
CA GLU A 25 -2.88 -36.64 14.69
C GLU A 25 -2.64 -38.08 14.20
N ASN A 26 -2.18 -38.24 12.96
CA ASN A 26 -1.88 -39.56 12.39
C ASN A 26 -0.48 -40.09 12.74
N GLY A 27 0.31 -39.32 13.51
CA GLY A 27 1.64 -39.72 14.00
C GLY A 27 2.78 -39.56 13.00
N THR A 28 2.55 -38.98 11.83
CA THR A 28 3.60 -38.68 10.85
C THR A 28 4.54 -37.57 11.35
N LEU A 29 4.00 -36.55 12.01
CA LEU A 29 4.72 -35.53 12.76
C LEU A 29 4.65 -35.83 14.26
N ALA A 30 5.72 -35.49 14.99
CA ALA A 30 5.82 -35.78 16.41
C ALA A 30 4.84 -34.97 17.29
N ALA A 31 4.43 -33.79 16.82
CA ALA A 31 3.49 -32.89 17.46
C ALA A 31 2.96 -31.87 16.44
N GLU A 32 1.88 -31.17 16.77
CA GLU A 32 1.40 -30.01 16.01
C GLU A 32 2.38 -28.84 16.21
N PRO A 33 2.95 -28.27 15.14
CA PRO A 33 3.89 -27.17 15.25
C PRO A 33 3.20 -25.84 15.56
N THR A 34 3.86 -25.01 16.36
CA THR A 34 3.33 -23.72 16.83
C THR A 34 4.11 -22.51 16.31
N GLY A 35 5.31 -22.73 15.75
CA GLY A 35 6.15 -21.65 15.21
C GLY A 35 5.48 -20.86 14.09
N ALA A 36 5.71 -19.54 14.05
CA ALA A 36 5.32 -18.73 12.91
C ALA A 36 6.16 -19.06 11.67
N PHE A 37 5.55 -18.95 10.49
CA PHE A 37 6.22 -19.11 9.20
C PHE A 37 5.84 -17.98 8.25
N ASN A 38 6.63 -17.85 7.19
CA ASN A 38 6.45 -16.82 6.17
C ASN A 38 5.83 -17.41 4.91
N VAL A 39 5.06 -16.56 4.23
CA VAL A 39 4.53 -16.79 2.88
C VAL A 39 5.08 -15.68 2.01
N GLU A 40 5.72 -16.04 0.90
CA GLU A 40 6.37 -15.11 0.00
C GLU A 40 6.06 -15.43 -1.46
N ILE A 41 6.32 -14.45 -2.34
CA ILE A 41 6.27 -14.65 -3.79
C ILE A 41 7.70 -15.02 -4.21
N PRO A 42 7.93 -16.22 -4.77
CA PRO A 42 9.27 -16.64 -5.16
C PRO A 42 9.82 -15.76 -6.30
N ALA A 43 11.12 -15.52 -6.29
CA ALA A 43 11.78 -14.72 -7.32
C ALA A 43 11.73 -15.40 -8.71
N ASP A 44 11.84 -16.72 -8.74
CA ASP A 44 11.67 -17.53 -9.94
C ASP A 44 10.26 -18.13 -9.96
N ARG A 45 9.48 -17.80 -11.00
CA ARG A 45 8.11 -18.28 -11.20
C ARG A 45 8.03 -19.79 -11.45
N ALA A 46 9.14 -20.44 -11.81
CA ALA A 46 9.18 -21.90 -11.87
C ALA A 46 8.92 -22.55 -10.50
N ASN A 47 9.12 -21.81 -9.40
CA ASN A 47 8.84 -22.24 -8.03
C ASN A 47 7.42 -21.87 -7.55
N GLY A 48 6.49 -21.61 -8.46
CA GLY A 48 5.09 -21.33 -8.15
C GLY A 48 4.75 -19.85 -7.95
N ASP A 49 3.50 -19.61 -7.56
CA ASP A 49 2.97 -18.26 -7.31
C ASP A 49 3.23 -17.80 -5.88
N PHE A 50 3.25 -18.75 -4.95
CA PHE A 50 3.61 -18.53 -3.55
C PHE A 50 4.52 -19.64 -3.04
N SER A 51 5.36 -19.31 -2.08
CA SER A 51 6.20 -20.28 -1.37
C SER A 51 6.15 -20.02 0.13
N THR A 52 6.33 -21.08 0.91
CA THR A 52 6.46 -20.98 2.36
C THR A 52 7.65 -21.74 2.91
N ASN A 53 8.24 -21.18 3.97
CA ASN A 53 9.34 -21.77 4.72
C ASN A 53 8.89 -22.56 5.95
N ALA A 54 7.60 -22.88 6.10
CA ALA A 54 7.02 -23.50 7.29
C ALA A 54 7.79 -24.72 7.79
N ALA A 55 8.14 -25.64 6.89
CA ALA A 55 8.86 -26.86 7.27
C ALA A 55 10.27 -26.59 7.83
N MET A 56 10.95 -25.53 7.36
CA MET A 56 12.24 -25.10 7.91
C MET A 56 12.08 -24.41 9.26
N ALA A 57 11.04 -23.58 9.42
CA ALA A 57 10.73 -22.93 10.68
C ALA A 57 10.44 -23.95 11.79
N TRP A 58 9.80 -25.07 11.44
CA TRP A 58 9.38 -26.11 12.39
C TRP A 58 10.39 -27.24 12.61
N ALA A 59 11.48 -27.28 11.86
CA ALA A 59 12.46 -28.37 11.92
C ALA A 59 13.04 -28.61 13.32
N ARG A 60 13.33 -27.53 14.05
CA ARG A 60 13.86 -27.61 15.43
C ARG A 60 12.79 -28.10 16.41
N GLU A 61 11.56 -27.60 16.27
CA GLU A 61 10.43 -27.94 17.13
C GLU A 61 10.07 -29.42 16.99
N LEU A 62 9.96 -29.90 15.75
CA LEU A 62 9.59 -31.27 15.42
C LEU A 62 10.76 -32.26 15.45
N ARG A 63 12.00 -31.77 15.65
CA ARG A 63 13.25 -32.55 15.63
C ARG A 63 13.37 -33.46 14.41
N ASN A 64 12.93 -32.94 13.25
CA ASN A 64 12.86 -33.70 12.01
C ASN A 64 13.45 -32.87 10.86
N ALA A 65 13.89 -33.54 9.80
CA ALA A 65 14.47 -32.86 8.65
C ALA A 65 13.39 -32.00 7.95
N PRO A 66 13.67 -30.73 7.57
CA PRO A 66 12.66 -29.86 6.97
C PRO A 66 12.00 -30.48 5.73
N ARG A 67 12.76 -31.19 4.90
CA ARG A 67 12.22 -31.92 3.74
C ARG A 67 11.13 -32.92 4.13
N LYS A 68 11.37 -33.73 5.19
CA LYS A 68 10.39 -34.71 5.68
C LYS A 68 9.14 -34.05 6.23
N ILE A 69 9.30 -32.92 6.90
CA ILE A 69 8.17 -32.12 7.41
C ILE A 69 7.35 -31.58 6.23
N ALA A 70 8.01 -31.04 5.20
CA ALA A 70 7.34 -30.55 4.00
C ALA A 70 6.59 -31.66 3.26
N ASP A 71 7.21 -32.83 3.08
CA ASP A 71 6.58 -33.98 2.44
C ASP A 71 5.34 -34.46 3.23
N ALA A 72 5.43 -34.48 4.57
CA ALA A 72 4.28 -34.83 5.44
C ALA A 72 3.14 -33.82 5.32
N ILE A 73 3.44 -32.52 5.29
CA ILE A 73 2.43 -31.47 5.10
C ILE A 73 1.78 -31.60 3.73
N VAL A 74 2.57 -31.79 2.68
CA VAL A 74 2.04 -31.91 1.30
C VAL A 74 1.15 -33.14 1.15
N ALA A 75 1.47 -34.24 1.84
CA ALA A 75 0.65 -35.45 1.82
C ALA A 75 -0.74 -35.27 2.45
N GLU A 76 -0.87 -34.41 3.45
CA GLU A 76 -2.13 -34.14 4.17
C GLU A 76 -2.87 -32.89 3.69
N ALA A 77 -2.26 -32.12 2.79
CA ALA A 77 -2.82 -30.89 2.27
C ALA A 77 -4.08 -31.14 1.45
N ASN A 78 -5.15 -30.43 1.80
CA ASN A 78 -6.38 -30.43 1.01
C ASN A 78 -6.51 -29.11 0.25
N LEU A 79 -6.53 -29.20 -1.08
CA LEU A 79 -6.69 -28.04 -1.96
C LEU A 79 -8.14 -27.84 -2.42
N ASP A 80 -9.06 -28.72 -2.04
CA ASP A 80 -10.46 -28.65 -2.45
C ASP A 80 -11.10 -27.32 -2.05
N GLY A 81 -11.78 -26.69 -3.01
CA GLY A 81 -12.43 -25.41 -2.80
C GLY A 81 -11.47 -24.21 -2.77
N THR A 82 -10.15 -24.42 -2.80
CA THR A 82 -9.12 -23.36 -2.84
C THR A 82 -8.78 -22.96 -4.27
N TYR A 83 -7.98 -21.91 -4.44
CA TYR A 83 -7.52 -21.47 -5.76
C TYR A 83 -6.23 -22.15 -6.23
N PHE A 84 -5.70 -23.10 -5.48
CA PHE A 84 -4.47 -23.81 -5.82
C PHE A 84 -4.77 -25.11 -6.56
N ASP A 85 -4.08 -25.33 -7.68
CA ASP A 85 -4.19 -26.58 -8.44
C ASP A 85 -3.20 -27.64 -7.96
N ARG A 86 -2.04 -27.19 -7.47
CA ARG A 86 -1.01 -28.10 -6.94
C ARG A 86 -0.10 -27.40 -5.94
N ILE A 87 0.58 -28.24 -5.16
CA ILE A 87 1.67 -27.86 -4.27
C ILE A 87 2.85 -28.81 -4.46
N GLU A 88 4.07 -28.30 -4.28
CA GLU A 88 5.28 -29.09 -4.50
C GLU A 88 6.35 -28.75 -3.45
N VAL A 89 7.12 -29.76 -3.04
CA VAL A 89 8.26 -29.56 -2.14
C VAL A 89 9.53 -29.27 -2.94
N ALA A 90 10.13 -28.11 -2.70
CA ALA A 90 11.35 -27.66 -3.36
C ALA A 90 12.54 -27.56 -2.40
N GLY A 91 13.74 -27.86 -2.93
CA GLY A 91 15.01 -27.71 -2.24
C GLY A 91 15.03 -28.31 -0.83
N PRO A 92 15.47 -27.57 0.21
CA PRO A 92 15.61 -28.10 1.56
C PRO A 92 14.29 -28.33 2.30
N GLY A 93 13.14 -27.91 1.77
CA GLY A 93 11.84 -27.98 2.45
C GLY A 93 10.97 -26.74 2.25
N PHE A 94 11.11 -26.03 1.14
CA PHE A 94 10.12 -25.04 0.73
C PHE A 94 8.87 -25.75 0.22
N ILE A 95 7.70 -25.19 0.49
CA ILE A 95 6.43 -25.68 -0.06
C ILE A 95 5.92 -24.61 -1.03
N ASN A 96 5.95 -24.94 -2.31
CA ASN A 96 5.54 -24.07 -3.39
C ASN A 96 4.07 -24.33 -3.74
N PHE A 97 3.32 -23.27 -3.96
CA PHE A 97 1.89 -23.29 -4.29
C PHE A 97 1.68 -22.70 -5.69
N TYR A 98 0.86 -23.37 -6.49
CA TYR A 98 0.55 -22.98 -7.86
C TYR A 98 -0.94 -22.71 -7.99
N LEU A 99 -1.29 -21.52 -8.46
CA LEU A 99 -2.67 -21.10 -8.69
C LEU A 99 -3.24 -21.78 -9.93
N GLY A 100 -4.51 -22.11 -9.86
CA GLY A 100 -5.27 -22.63 -10.99
C GLY A 100 -5.97 -21.57 -11.82
N ASP A 101 -6.42 -21.96 -13.01
CA ASP A 101 -7.12 -21.08 -13.95
C ASP A 101 -8.35 -20.38 -13.35
N ARG A 102 -9.00 -21.04 -12.38
CA ARG A 102 -10.17 -20.48 -11.66
C ARG A 102 -9.82 -19.16 -10.97
N TYR A 103 -8.62 -19.02 -10.42
CA TYR A 103 -8.16 -17.80 -9.78
C TYR A 103 -8.21 -16.62 -10.76
N TYR A 104 -7.59 -16.78 -11.93
CA TYR A 104 -7.53 -15.72 -12.93
C TYR A 104 -8.91 -15.41 -13.51
N ALA A 105 -9.73 -16.44 -13.75
CA ALA A 105 -11.10 -16.27 -14.22
C ALA A 105 -11.96 -15.47 -13.24
N ASP A 106 -11.86 -15.76 -11.94
CA ASP A 106 -12.65 -15.06 -10.91
C ASP A 106 -12.12 -13.65 -10.64
N ILE A 107 -10.82 -13.39 -10.78
CA ILE A 107 -10.26 -12.03 -10.80
C ILE A 107 -10.86 -11.21 -11.94
N LEU A 108 -10.93 -11.75 -13.16
CA LEU A 108 -11.53 -11.05 -14.30
C LEU A 108 -13.03 -10.77 -14.09
N LYS A 109 -13.76 -11.71 -13.49
CA LYS A 109 -15.16 -11.50 -13.10
C LYS A 109 -15.29 -10.41 -12.04
N ASP A 110 -14.41 -10.38 -11.03
CA ASP A 110 -14.39 -9.36 -9.98
C ASP A 110 -14.10 -7.96 -10.54
N ILE A 111 -13.13 -7.85 -11.46
CA ILE A 111 -12.83 -6.61 -12.19
C ILE A 111 -14.07 -6.13 -12.94
N ARG A 112 -14.71 -7.02 -13.70
CA ARG A 112 -15.92 -6.67 -14.48
C ARG A 112 -17.08 -6.27 -13.57
N ALA A 113 -17.28 -6.97 -12.46
CA ALA A 113 -18.37 -6.70 -11.52
C ALA A 113 -18.19 -5.36 -10.79
N LYS A 114 -16.95 -5.04 -10.38
CA LYS A 114 -16.64 -3.80 -9.66
C LYS A 114 -16.46 -2.58 -10.58
N GLY A 115 -16.08 -2.79 -11.83
CA GLY A 115 -15.88 -1.72 -12.82
C GLY A 115 -14.93 -0.62 -12.29
N LYS A 116 -15.39 0.63 -12.28
CA LYS A 116 -14.61 1.79 -11.78
C LYS A 116 -14.23 1.71 -10.30
N ASN A 117 -14.90 0.85 -9.53
CA ASN A 117 -14.63 0.64 -8.11
C ASN A 117 -13.63 -0.50 -7.86
N TYR A 118 -13.13 -1.18 -8.90
CA TYR A 118 -12.10 -2.19 -8.72
C TYR A 118 -10.84 -1.55 -8.11
N GLY A 119 -10.29 -2.19 -7.08
CA GLY A 119 -9.15 -1.67 -6.30
C GLY A 119 -9.53 -0.78 -5.11
N ARG A 120 -10.79 -0.32 -5.00
CA ARG A 120 -11.28 0.33 -3.77
C ARG A 120 -11.38 -0.68 -2.63
N SER A 121 -11.12 -0.22 -1.40
CA SER A 121 -11.22 -1.04 -0.18
C SER A 121 -11.79 -0.26 1.00
N ASP A 122 -12.10 -0.97 2.07
CA ASP A 122 -12.58 -0.44 3.35
C ASP A 122 -11.47 -0.44 4.43
N TYR A 123 -10.20 -0.57 4.04
CA TYR A 123 -9.05 -0.67 4.94
C TYR A 123 -8.99 0.48 5.96
N GLY A 124 -9.28 1.70 5.50
CA GLY A 124 -9.31 2.90 6.32
C GLY A 124 -10.45 2.95 7.34
N LYS A 125 -11.48 2.11 7.18
CA LYS A 125 -12.66 2.01 8.06
C LYS A 125 -13.30 3.37 8.38
N GLY A 126 -13.33 4.28 7.41
CA GLY A 126 -13.88 5.63 7.58
C GLY A 126 -13.08 6.54 8.52
N LYS A 127 -11.83 6.21 8.84
CA LYS A 127 -10.96 7.11 9.61
C LYS A 127 -10.73 8.41 8.84
N LYS A 128 -10.81 9.53 9.55
CA LYS A 128 -10.59 10.87 8.99
C LYS A 128 -9.10 11.14 8.85
N ILE A 129 -8.68 11.61 7.68
CA ILE A 129 -7.31 12.05 7.41
C ILE A 129 -7.35 13.43 6.75
N ASN A 130 -6.52 14.35 7.25
CA ASN A 130 -6.21 15.59 6.55
C ASN A 130 -4.90 15.42 5.77
N VAL A 131 -4.94 15.70 4.47
CA VAL A 131 -3.76 15.82 3.61
C VAL A 131 -3.61 17.30 3.25
N GLU A 132 -2.66 17.95 3.91
CA GLU A 132 -2.25 19.32 3.59
C GLU A 132 -1.11 19.30 2.57
N PHE A 133 -1.21 20.09 1.50
CA PHE A 133 -0.17 20.15 0.49
C PHE A 133 -0.16 21.48 -0.28
N VAL A 134 0.95 21.75 -0.97
CA VAL A 134 1.31 23.03 -1.62
C VAL A 134 1.62 24.15 -0.63
N SER A 135 0.65 24.56 0.19
CA SER A 135 0.73 25.60 1.24
C SER A 135 1.70 26.74 0.92
N ALA A 136 1.56 27.30 -0.28
CA ALA A 136 2.44 28.36 -0.77
C ALA A 136 2.01 29.71 -0.17
N ASN A 137 2.99 30.54 0.20
CA ASN A 137 2.69 31.90 0.64
C ASN A 137 2.04 32.68 -0.52
N PRO A 138 1.03 33.53 -0.25
CA PRO A 138 0.28 34.25 -1.28
C PRO A 138 1.02 35.51 -1.77
N THR A 139 2.34 35.45 -1.89
CA THR A 139 3.22 36.57 -2.21
C THR A 139 3.93 36.39 -3.55
N GLY A 140 3.40 35.56 -4.46
CA GLY A 140 3.95 35.38 -5.79
C GLY A 140 3.31 34.24 -6.59
N PRO A 141 3.67 34.10 -7.88
CA PRO A 141 3.20 33.01 -8.72
C PRO A 141 3.76 31.66 -8.24
N MET A 142 2.97 30.60 -8.44
CA MET A 142 3.43 29.23 -8.15
C MET A 142 4.49 28.77 -9.16
N HIS A 143 5.46 28.00 -8.69
CA HIS A 143 6.53 27.43 -9.51
C HIS A 143 6.44 25.89 -9.56
N MET A 144 7.34 25.27 -10.33
CA MET A 144 7.39 23.81 -10.52
C MET A 144 7.52 23.00 -9.21
N GLY A 145 8.07 23.61 -8.15
CA GLY A 145 8.12 22.99 -6.83
C GLY A 145 6.74 22.83 -6.20
N ASN A 146 5.90 23.86 -6.30
CA ASN A 146 4.50 23.81 -5.86
C ASN A 146 3.70 22.80 -6.68
N ALA A 147 3.90 22.76 -8.00
CA ALA A 147 3.22 21.81 -8.88
C ALA A 147 3.54 20.34 -8.52
N ARG A 148 4.81 20.04 -8.20
CA ARG A 148 5.23 18.72 -7.70
C ARG A 148 4.55 18.37 -6.38
N GLY A 149 4.54 19.30 -5.42
CA GLY A 149 3.84 19.13 -4.14
C GLY A 149 2.34 18.91 -4.32
N GLY A 150 1.73 19.65 -5.25
CA GLY A 150 0.36 19.52 -5.72
C GLY A 150 0.04 18.10 -6.17
N ALA A 151 0.78 17.60 -7.15
CA ALA A 151 0.57 16.29 -7.73
C ALA A 151 0.77 15.16 -6.72
N LEU A 152 1.78 15.25 -5.85
CA LEU A 152 2.04 14.23 -4.82
C LEU A 152 0.95 14.20 -3.75
N GLY A 153 0.55 15.38 -3.25
CA GLY A 153 -0.49 15.49 -2.22
C GLY A 153 -1.84 15.01 -2.72
N ASP A 154 -2.25 15.41 -3.94
CA ASP A 154 -3.52 14.96 -4.51
C ASP A 154 -3.52 13.45 -4.82
N CYS A 155 -2.42 12.90 -5.36
CA CYS A 155 -2.28 11.46 -5.57
C CYS A 155 -2.42 10.68 -4.24
N LEU A 156 -1.75 11.13 -3.18
CA LEU A 156 -1.83 10.50 -1.86
C LEU A 156 -3.26 10.56 -1.33
N ALA A 157 -3.92 11.72 -1.40
CA ALA A 157 -5.30 11.89 -0.97
C ALA A 157 -6.27 10.99 -1.76
N ALA A 158 -6.06 10.83 -3.07
CA ALA A 158 -6.85 9.94 -3.91
C ALA A 158 -6.65 8.46 -3.55
N VAL A 159 -5.42 8.04 -3.25
CA VAL A 159 -5.13 6.67 -2.81
C VAL A 159 -5.76 6.39 -1.44
N LEU A 160 -5.69 7.33 -0.51
CA LEU A 160 -6.33 7.19 0.81
C LEU A 160 -7.86 7.13 0.69
N ASP A 161 -8.48 7.96 -0.13
CA ASP A 161 -9.92 7.89 -0.41
C ASP A 161 -10.31 6.53 -1.01
N CYS A 162 -9.53 6.04 -1.97
CA CYS A 162 -9.70 4.71 -2.56
C CYS A 162 -9.55 3.59 -1.53
N ALA A 163 -8.70 3.79 -0.51
CA ALA A 163 -8.50 2.86 0.60
C ALA A 163 -9.56 2.94 1.71
N GLY A 164 -10.59 3.79 1.56
CA GLY A 164 -11.73 3.86 2.47
C GLY A 164 -11.53 4.79 3.68
N TYR A 165 -10.65 5.77 3.57
CA TYR A 165 -10.52 6.88 4.52
C TYR A 165 -11.47 8.03 4.15
N GLU A 166 -11.88 8.84 5.12
CA GLU A 166 -12.55 10.12 4.88
C GLU A 166 -11.47 11.20 4.78
N VAL A 167 -11.18 11.65 3.55
CA VAL A 167 -10.01 12.51 3.28
C VAL A 167 -10.40 13.96 3.06
N SER A 168 -9.87 14.85 3.89
CA SER A 168 -9.82 16.29 3.63
C SER A 168 -8.54 16.65 2.89
N ARG A 169 -8.65 17.48 1.85
CA ARG A 169 -7.51 18.07 1.14
C ARG A 169 -7.45 19.54 1.53
N GLU A 170 -6.36 19.96 2.15
CA GLU A 170 -6.21 21.32 2.65
C GLU A 170 -5.05 22.04 1.97
N PHE A 171 -5.24 23.34 1.76
CA PHE A 171 -4.21 24.28 1.33
C PHE A 171 -4.12 25.35 2.41
N TYR A 172 -3.02 25.38 3.16
CA TYR A 172 -2.82 26.42 4.15
C TYR A 172 -2.38 27.72 3.47
N ILE A 173 -3.16 28.77 3.64
CA ILE A 173 -2.81 30.13 3.21
C ILE A 173 -2.22 30.84 4.42
N ASN A 174 -0.94 31.19 4.35
CA ASN A 174 -0.32 32.06 5.34
C ASN A 174 -0.52 33.53 4.96
N ASP A 175 -1.59 34.13 5.45
CA ASP A 175 -1.97 35.52 5.20
C ASP A 175 -1.49 36.49 6.30
N ALA A 176 -0.59 36.05 7.17
CA ALA A 176 -0.04 36.86 8.25
C ALA A 176 1.49 36.99 8.21
N GLY A 177 1.98 38.12 8.70
CA GLY A 177 3.39 38.40 8.96
C GLY A 177 4.08 39.29 7.91
N ASN A 178 5.36 39.55 8.15
CA ASN A 178 6.13 40.58 7.43
C ASN A 178 6.11 40.46 5.90
N GLN A 179 5.96 39.25 5.34
CA GLN A 179 5.87 39.09 3.88
C GLN A 179 4.57 39.70 3.32
N ILE A 180 3.46 39.58 4.05
CA ILE A 180 2.17 40.15 3.67
C ILE A 180 2.18 41.66 3.89
N ASP A 181 2.76 42.14 5.00
CA ASP A 181 2.90 43.57 5.25
C ASP A 181 3.75 44.25 4.16
N LYS A 182 4.86 43.63 3.77
CA LYS A 182 5.72 44.09 2.65
C LYS A 182 4.95 44.09 1.32
N PHE A 183 4.11 43.10 1.07
CA PHE A 183 3.29 43.02 -0.14
C PHE A 183 2.18 44.09 -0.16
N ALA A 184 1.49 44.29 0.96
CA ALA A 184 0.47 45.33 1.11
C ALA A 184 1.06 46.74 0.94
N LEU A 185 2.25 46.98 1.49
CA LEU A 185 2.98 48.24 1.29
C LEU A 185 3.28 48.49 -0.18
N SER A 186 3.79 47.49 -0.91
CA SER A 186 4.04 47.61 -2.35
C SER A 186 2.76 47.91 -3.13
N LEU A 187 1.66 47.24 -2.80
CA LEU A 187 0.35 47.48 -3.44
C LEU A 187 -0.14 48.92 -3.20
N ASP A 188 -0.03 49.45 -1.98
CA ASP A 188 -0.42 50.84 -1.68
C ASP A 188 0.43 51.84 -2.46
N VAL A 189 1.76 51.66 -2.50
CA VAL A 189 2.66 52.51 -3.28
C VAL A 189 2.29 52.50 -4.76
N ARG A 190 2.12 51.30 -5.36
CA ARG A 190 1.73 51.18 -6.77
C ARG A 190 0.37 51.80 -7.05
N TYR A 191 -0.59 51.64 -6.15
CA TYR A 191 -1.89 52.30 -6.24
C TYR A 191 -1.72 53.83 -6.27
N GLN A 192 -0.93 54.41 -5.37
CA GLN A 192 -0.68 55.85 -5.35
C GLN A 192 0.03 56.34 -6.62
N GLN A 193 1.01 55.60 -7.14
CA GLN A 193 1.72 55.93 -8.38
C GLN A 193 0.78 56.00 -9.60
N ILE A 194 -0.20 55.10 -9.71
CA ILE A 194 -1.19 55.09 -10.80
C ILE A 194 -2.02 56.39 -10.82
N TYR A 195 -2.43 56.89 -9.64
CA TYR A 195 -3.32 58.06 -9.55
C TYR A 195 -2.59 59.40 -9.44
N LYS A 196 -1.39 59.42 -8.87
CA LYS A 196 -0.63 60.64 -8.57
C LYS A 196 0.60 60.84 -9.47
N GLY A 197 0.95 59.85 -10.28
CA GLY A 197 2.15 59.83 -11.14
C GLY A 197 3.23 58.90 -10.58
N GLU A 198 4.06 58.33 -11.47
CA GLU A 198 5.05 57.28 -11.15
C GLU A 198 6.06 57.70 -10.06
N ASP A 199 6.41 58.99 -10.01
CA ASP A 199 7.37 59.53 -9.05
C ASP A 199 6.74 60.02 -7.74
N ALA A 200 5.43 59.82 -7.54
CA ALA A 200 4.71 60.38 -6.39
C ALA A 200 5.15 59.77 -5.05
N VAL A 201 5.54 58.50 -5.05
CA VAL A 201 6.04 57.76 -3.88
C VAL A 201 7.08 56.76 -4.36
N GLU A 202 8.26 56.77 -3.74
CA GLU A 202 9.32 55.80 -4.04
C GLU A 202 9.00 54.44 -3.41
N LEU A 203 9.22 53.35 -4.16
CA LEU A 203 9.01 52.00 -3.66
C LEU A 203 10.17 51.60 -2.73
N PRO A 204 9.93 51.31 -1.44
CA PRO A 204 11.00 51.00 -0.51
C PRO A 204 11.79 49.75 -0.91
N GLU A 205 13.12 49.76 -0.71
CA GLU A 205 13.99 48.61 -1.04
C GLU A 205 13.55 47.31 -0.37
N ASP A 206 13.03 47.40 0.84
CA ASP A 206 12.61 46.25 1.63
C ASP A 206 11.19 45.75 1.32
N SER A 207 10.49 46.39 0.37
CA SER A 207 9.13 46.02 -0.04
C SER A 207 9.14 44.82 -0.99
N TYR A 208 7.96 44.29 -1.31
CA TYR A 208 7.83 43.28 -2.35
C TYR A 208 7.93 43.94 -3.73
N HIS A 209 8.97 43.65 -4.49
CA HIS A 209 9.18 44.35 -5.78
C HIS A 209 8.29 43.81 -6.90
N GLY A 210 7.96 42.52 -6.89
CA GLY A 210 7.22 41.86 -7.97
C GLY A 210 7.87 42.02 -9.35
N GLU A 211 7.22 41.48 -10.38
CA GLU A 211 7.41 41.94 -11.77
C GLU A 211 6.19 42.76 -12.19
#